data_AF-A0A7S1ZKE3-F1
#
_entry.id   AF-A0A7S1ZKE3-F1
#
_cell.length_a   1.000
_cell.length_b   1.000
_cell.length_c   1.000
_cell.angle_alpha   90.00
_cell.angle_beta   90.00
_cell.angle_gamma   90.00
#
_symmetry.space_group_name_H-M   'P 1'
#
loop_
_entity.id
_entity.type
_entity.pdbx_description
1 polymer ?
#
loop_
_entity_poly.entity_id
_entity_poly.type
_entity_poly.pdbx_seq_one_letter_code
_entity_poly.pdbx_strand_id
1 'polypeptide(L)'
;EVAWFGDKHPNDAIHSICVKRSTKTVTLVFRGTVNTHNWKNNMKFGMLKQYNPITNEIYKGRSDHVNIHCGFGLYLLRRWNSGLHSNNLQEILEKCNTIGREMAPDGKFRLSIAGHSLGGALATIASFYASADKRFTAVAPVRVFTFAAPRVGDQSFLDAYRHLEQTGRLFHARFMNCRDIVPLIPWCSFQGRKDGRWYKHVGLQVKLH
;
A
#
# COMPACT_ATOMS: atom_id res chain seq x y z
N GLU A 1 19.72 9.39 -1.05
CA GLU A 1 19.83 9.46 -2.52
C GLU A 1 18.73 8.61 -3.15
N VAL A 2 18.36 8.91 -4.40
CA VAL A 2 17.48 8.02 -5.17
C VAL A 2 18.32 6.85 -5.67
N ALA A 3 17.88 5.62 -5.39
CA ALA A 3 18.57 4.40 -5.80
C ALA A 3 17.93 3.76 -7.04
N TRP A 4 16.62 3.98 -7.26
CA TRP A 4 15.91 3.39 -8.39
C TRP A 4 14.67 4.21 -8.77
N PHE A 5 14.37 4.27 -10.06
CA PHE A 5 13.07 4.70 -10.59
C PHE A 5 12.37 3.52 -11.26
N GLY A 6 11.09 3.34 -10.97
CA GLY A 6 10.25 2.40 -11.70
C GLY A 6 9.70 3.06 -12.96
N ASP A 7 10.55 3.25 -13.97
CA ASP A 7 10.28 4.01 -15.21
C ASP A 7 10.19 3.10 -16.44
N LYS A 8 9.55 1.92 -16.31
CA LYS A 8 9.37 0.98 -17.44
C LYS A 8 8.74 1.65 -18.68
N HIS A 9 7.98 2.75 -18.52
CA HIS A 9 7.65 3.70 -19.57
C HIS A 9 7.77 5.17 -19.08
N PRO A 10 8.18 6.13 -19.92
CA PRO A 10 8.47 7.52 -19.51
C PRO A 10 7.27 8.30 -18.95
N ASN A 11 6.04 7.90 -19.27
CA ASN A 11 4.81 8.46 -18.67
C ASN A 11 4.32 7.68 -17.43
N ASP A 12 4.96 6.56 -17.10
CA ASP A 12 4.58 5.60 -16.05
C ASP A 12 5.66 5.48 -14.96
N ALA A 13 6.43 6.54 -14.67
CA ALA A 13 7.24 6.58 -13.45
C ALA A 13 6.30 6.63 -12.23
N ILE A 14 5.98 5.45 -11.70
CA ILE A 14 4.91 5.21 -10.72
C ILE A 14 5.45 5.16 -9.30
N HIS A 15 6.70 4.71 -9.16
CA HIS A 15 7.37 4.65 -7.88
C HIS A 15 8.86 4.93 -8.02
N SER A 16 9.47 5.35 -6.92
CA SER A 16 10.91 5.46 -6.77
C SER A 16 11.34 4.80 -5.46
N ILE A 17 12.55 4.26 -5.46
CA ILE A 17 13.18 3.73 -4.26
C ILE A 17 14.33 4.65 -3.89
N CYS A 18 14.27 5.22 -2.70
CA CYS A 18 15.28 6.09 -2.14
C CYS A 18 15.97 5.38 -0.96
N VAL A 19 17.25 5.67 -0.75
CA VAL A 19 18.00 5.13 0.38
C VAL A 19 18.58 6.24 1.24
N LYS A 20 18.55 6.02 2.55
CA LYS A 20 19.26 6.81 3.56
C LYS A 20 20.21 5.89 4.30
N ARG A 21 21.49 5.93 3.90
CA ARG A 21 22.55 5.02 4.37
C ARG A 21 22.83 5.16 5.86
N SER A 22 22.88 6.40 6.38
CA SER A 22 23.15 6.66 7.79
C SER A 22 22.15 6.00 8.75
N THR A 23 20.90 5.84 8.33
CA THR A 23 19.85 5.18 9.12
C THR A 23 19.45 3.81 8.58
N LYS A 24 20.21 3.27 7.62
CA LYS A 24 19.92 2.02 6.89
C LYS A 24 18.44 1.93 6.50
N THR A 25 17.91 2.98 5.86
CA THR A 25 16.48 3.07 5.54
C THR A 25 16.25 3.07 4.04
N VAL A 26 15.43 2.14 3.57
CA VAL A 26 14.86 2.10 2.24
C VAL A 26 13.51 2.81 2.28
N THR A 27 13.28 3.73 1.36
CA THR A 27 12.02 4.48 1.23
C THR A 27 11.42 4.24 -0.15
N LEU A 28 10.28 3.55 -0.18
CA LEU A 28 9.48 3.36 -1.39
C LEU A 28 8.45 4.50 -1.51
N VAL A 29 8.53 5.29 -2.57
CA VAL A 29 7.62 6.41 -2.78
C VAL A 29 6.76 6.13 -4.00
N PHE A 30 5.44 6.19 -3.85
CA PHE A 30 4.49 6.09 -4.94
C PHE A 30 4.00 7.45 -5.39
N ARG A 31 4.05 7.68 -6.70
CA ARG A 31 3.53 8.87 -7.35
C ARG A 31 2.00 8.79 -7.47
N GLY A 32 1.31 9.91 -7.27
CA GLY A 32 -0.09 10.06 -7.63
C GLY A 32 -0.28 10.33 -9.13
N THR A 33 -1.53 10.32 -9.60
CA THR A 33 -1.85 10.68 -10.99
C THR A 33 -1.67 12.17 -11.25
N VAL A 34 -1.12 12.53 -12.41
CA VAL A 34 -0.93 13.94 -12.84
C VAL A 34 -2.27 14.66 -13.07
N ASN A 35 -3.30 13.92 -13.52
CA ASN A 35 -4.65 14.45 -13.69
C ASN A 35 -5.61 13.88 -12.64
N THR A 36 -5.74 14.61 -11.53
CA THR A 36 -6.54 14.20 -10.37
C THR A 36 -8.06 14.31 -10.57
N HIS A 37 -8.54 14.83 -11.71
CA HIS A 37 -9.98 14.94 -12.00
C HIS A 37 -10.47 13.71 -12.78
N ASN A 38 -9.70 13.26 -13.78
CA ASN A 38 -10.06 12.12 -14.62
C ASN A 38 -10.06 10.77 -13.86
N TRP A 39 -9.16 10.57 -12.88
CA TRP A 39 -9.16 9.31 -12.12
C TRP A 39 -10.37 9.16 -11.20
N LYS A 40 -10.89 10.26 -10.63
CA LYS A 40 -12.08 10.21 -9.76
C LYS A 40 -13.30 9.71 -10.55
N ASN A 41 -13.43 10.19 -11.78
CA ASN A 41 -14.50 9.80 -12.69
C ASN A 41 -14.29 8.37 -13.24
N ASN A 42 -13.04 7.93 -13.39
CA ASN A 42 -12.69 6.60 -13.89
C ASN A 42 -12.52 5.52 -12.77
N MET A 43 -12.82 5.87 -11.51
CA MET A 43 -12.76 4.90 -10.41
C MET A 43 -13.88 3.87 -10.55
N LYS A 44 -13.49 2.66 -10.94
CA LYS A 44 -14.33 1.49 -10.72
C LYS A 44 -14.45 1.26 -9.21
N PHE A 45 -15.59 1.59 -8.63
CA PHE A 45 -15.92 1.36 -7.21
C PHE A 45 -16.10 -0.14 -6.84
N GLY A 46 -15.50 -1.04 -7.61
CA GLY A 46 -15.56 -2.47 -7.36
C GLY A 46 -14.54 -2.92 -6.32
N MET A 47 -14.77 -4.11 -5.79
CA MET A 47 -13.83 -4.77 -4.88
C MET A 47 -13.17 -5.94 -5.60
N LEU A 48 -11.84 -6.03 -5.48
CA LEU A 48 -11.03 -7.16 -5.87
C LEU A 48 -10.74 -7.99 -4.62
N LYS A 49 -11.25 -9.22 -4.60
CA LYS A 49 -10.95 -10.21 -3.55
C LYS A 49 -9.53 -10.71 -3.74
N GLN A 50 -8.73 -10.66 -2.69
CA GLN A 50 -7.33 -11.09 -2.67
C GLN A 50 -7.09 -12.02 -1.48
N TYR A 51 -6.12 -12.92 -1.61
CA TYR A 51 -5.70 -13.74 -0.47
C TYR A 51 -5.08 -12.84 0.61
N ASN A 52 -5.41 -13.16 1.86
CA ASN A 52 -4.83 -12.52 3.01
C ASN A 52 -3.40 -13.04 3.22
N PRO A 53 -2.35 -12.19 3.18
CA PRO A 53 -0.98 -12.64 3.38
C PRO A 53 -0.70 -13.08 4.83
N ILE A 54 -1.61 -12.81 5.77
CA ILE A 54 -1.53 -13.24 7.17
C ILE A 54 -2.29 -14.57 7.32
N THR A 55 -1.62 -15.69 7.01
CA THR A 55 -2.28 -17.00 6.93
C THR A 55 -2.43 -17.70 8.29
N ASN A 56 -1.38 -17.68 9.11
CA ASN A 56 -1.23 -18.54 10.31
C ASN A 56 -1.41 -17.79 11.63
N GLU A 57 -2.15 -16.69 11.63
CA GLU A 57 -2.37 -15.88 12.83
C GLU A 57 -3.87 -15.67 13.07
N ILE A 58 -4.27 -15.72 14.34
CA ILE A 58 -5.65 -15.54 14.76
C ILE A 58 -5.82 -14.11 15.28
N TYR A 59 -6.82 -13.40 14.75
CA TYR A 59 -7.19 -12.06 15.20
C TYR A 59 -8.67 -11.81 14.94
N LYS A 60 -9.23 -10.80 15.62
CA LYS A 60 -10.65 -10.43 15.49
C LYS A 60 -10.96 -10.03 14.05
N GLY A 61 -12.00 -10.65 13.46
CA GLY A 61 -12.41 -10.36 12.08
C GLY A 61 -11.54 -11.02 11.00
N ARG A 62 -10.65 -11.95 11.38
CA ARG A 62 -9.79 -12.67 10.44
C ARG A 62 -10.60 -13.38 9.36
N SER A 63 -10.15 -13.22 8.12
CA SER A 63 -10.66 -13.90 6.93
C SER A 63 -9.48 -14.37 6.08
N ASP A 64 -9.62 -15.50 5.37
CA ASP A 64 -8.62 -15.98 4.40
C ASP A 64 -8.43 -15.02 3.22
N HIS A 65 -9.36 -14.08 3.04
CA HIS A 65 -9.33 -13.10 1.97
C HIS A 65 -9.59 -11.70 2.49
N VAL A 66 -9.00 -10.73 1.80
CA VAL A 66 -9.28 -9.31 1.99
C VAL A 66 -9.86 -8.73 0.70
N ASN A 67 -10.75 -7.75 0.82
CA ASN A 67 -11.26 -7.02 -0.34
C ASN A 67 -10.56 -5.66 -0.45
N ILE A 68 -9.97 -5.43 -1.61
CA ILE A 68 -9.22 -4.21 -1.94
C ILE A 68 -9.92 -3.54 -3.13
N HIS A 69 -9.90 -2.21 -3.22
CA HIS A 69 -10.45 -1.46 -4.35
C HIS A 69 -9.88 -1.99 -5.67
N CYS A 70 -10.76 -2.37 -6.61
CA CYS A 70 -10.33 -3.15 -7.78
C CYS A 70 -9.37 -2.38 -8.69
N GLY A 71 -9.54 -1.06 -8.83
CA GLY A 71 -8.60 -0.24 -9.61
C GLY A 71 -7.20 -0.23 -9.02
N PHE A 72 -7.07 -0.10 -7.69
CA PHE A 72 -5.77 -0.06 -7.02
C PHE A 72 -5.14 -1.46 -6.96
N GLY A 73 -5.97 -2.48 -6.71
CA GLY A 73 -5.57 -3.88 -6.72
C GLY A 73 -5.07 -4.34 -8.09
N LEU A 74 -5.79 -4.05 -9.18
CA LEU A 74 -5.34 -4.38 -10.53
C LEU A 74 -4.07 -3.61 -10.92
N TYR A 75 -3.81 -2.47 -10.32
CA TYR A 75 -2.61 -1.70 -10.59
C TYR A 75 -1.35 -2.33 -9.99
N LEU A 76 -1.40 -2.72 -8.72
CA LEU A 76 -0.24 -3.28 -8.00
C LEU A 76 -0.15 -4.80 -8.02
N LEU A 77 -1.29 -5.50 -8.06
CA LEU A 77 -1.35 -6.95 -7.83
C LEU A 77 -1.57 -7.74 -9.12
N ARG A 78 -1.67 -7.07 -10.28
CA ARG A 78 -1.78 -7.73 -11.58
C ARG A 78 -0.50 -8.52 -11.86
N ARG A 79 -0.69 -9.79 -12.24
CA ARG A 79 0.36 -10.70 -12.70
C ARG A 79 0.70 -10.40 -14.16
N TRP A 80 1.97 -10.55 -14.50
CA TRP A 80 2.41 -10.50 -15.90
C TRP A 80 2.02 -11.80 -16.62
N ASN A 81 1.70 -11.71 -17.91
CA ASN A 81 1.42 -12.87 -18.76
C ASN A 81 2.68 -13.71 -19.06
N SER A 82 3.87 -13.22 -18.70
CA SER A 82 5.16 -13.83 -18.98
C SER A 82 5.63 -14.76 -17.84
N GLY A 83 4.93 -15.88 -17.63
CA GLY A 83 5.44 -17.13 -17.04
C GLY A 83 6.00 -17.16 -15.61
N LEU A 84 6.40 -16.04 -15.00
CA LEU A 84 6.95 -15.98 -13.65
C LEU A 84 5.82 -15.70 -12.66
N HIS A 85 5.84 -16.38 -11.50
CA HIS A 85 4.77 -16.31 -10.50
C HIS A 85 4.63 -14.95 -9.79
N SER A 86 5.28 -13.88 -10.28
CA SER A 86 5.34 -12.56 -9.65
C SER A 86 4.31 -11.56 -10.19
N ASN A 87 3.74 -10.76 -9.28
CA ASN A 87 2.99 -9.55 -9.64
C ASN A 87 3.87 -8.30 -9.47
N ASN A 88 3.41 -7.14 -9.97
CA ASN A 88 4.16 -5.88 -9.91
C ASN A 88 4.64 -5.56 -8.48
N LEU A 89 3.79 -5.74 -7.47
CA LEU A 89 4.16 -5.47 -6.08
C LEU A 89 5.29 -6.37 -5.58
N GLN A 90 5.27 -7.67 -5.92
CA GLN A 90 6.34 -8.59 -5.53
C GLN A 90 7.69 -8.20 -6.14
N GLU A 91 7.71 -7.75 -7.40
CA GLU A 91 8.93 -7.22 -8.03
C GLU A 91 9.46 -5.97 -7.30
N ILE A 92 8.56 -5.04 -6.95
CA ILE A 92 8.90 -3.81 -6.23
C ILE A 92 9.48 -4.13 -4.84
N LEU A 93 8.82 -5.03 -4.10
CA LEU A 93 9.27 -5.42 -2.77
C LEU A 93 10.60 -6.19 -2.85
N GLU A 94 10.77 -7.09 -3.82
CA GLU A 94 12.05 -7.77 -4.00
C GLU A 94 13.17 -6.77 -4.29
N LYS A 95 12.92 -5.78 -5.16
CA LYS A 95 13.90 -4.71 -5.41
C LYS A 95 14.23 -3.91 -4.15
N CYS A 96 13.23 -3.58 -3.32
CA CYS A 96 13.45 -2.93 -2.02
C CYS A 96 14.33 -3.79 -1.10
N ASN A 97 14.11 -5.11 -1.08
CA ASN A 97 14.90 -6.05 -0.30
C ASN A 97 16.35 -6.15 -0.81
N THR A 98 16.56 -6.24 -2.14
CA THR A 98 17.90 -6.24 -2.75
C THR A 98 18.68 -4.99 -2.38
N ILE A 99 18.11 -3.81 -2.62
CA ILE A 99 18.75 -2.52 -2.31
C ILE A 99 19.00 -2.39 -0.79
N GLY A 100 18.05 -2.86 0.03
CA GLY A 100 18.22 -2.89 1.48
C GLY A 100 19.42 -3.73 1.92
N ARG A 101 19.62 -4.90 1.30
CA ARG A 101 20.76 -5.79 1.59
C ARG A 101 22.09 -5.28 1.06
N GLU A 102 22.12 -4.58 -0.07
CA GLU A 102 23.33 -3.90 -0.56
C GLU A 102 23.82 -2.85 0.45
N MET A 103 22.90 -2.15 1.11
CA MET A 103 23.20 -1.16 2.15
C MET A 103 23.44 -1.79 3.53
N ALA A 104 22.80 -2.92 3.83
CA ALA A 104 22.88 -3.63 5.10
C ALA A 104 22.90 -5.15 4.86
N PRO A 105 24.09 -5.75 4.62
CA PRO A 105 24.20 -7.17 4.26
C PRO A 105 23.68 -8.16 5.31
N ASP A 106 23.62 -7.73 6.58
CA ASP A 106 23.00 -8.46 7.69
C ASP A 106 21.46 -8.49 7.62
N GLY A 107 20.87 -7.87 6.60
CA GLY A 107 19.42 -7.73 6.43
C GLY A 107 18.78 -6.74 7.40
N LYS A 108 19.58 -6.01 8.19
CA LYS A 108 19.07 -5.10 9.23
C LYS A 108 18.86 -3.69 8.68
N PHE A 109 17.87 -3.53 7.81
CA PHE A 109 17.43 -2.24 7.30
C PHE A 109 15.97 -1.95 7.66
N ARG A 110 15.56 -0.70 7.51
CA ARG A 110 14.21 -0.21 7.79
C ARG A 110 13.49 0.05 6.47
N LEU A 111 12.20 -0.25 6.39
CA LEU A 111 11.35 0.13 5.26
C LEU A 111 10.40 1.27 5.64
N SER A 112 10.42 2.33 4.84
CA SER A 112 9.41 3.38 4.84
C SER A 112 8.70 3.42 3.50
N ILE A 113 7.40 3.71 3.51
CA ILE A 113 6.58 3.79 2.31
C ILE A 113 5.80 5.10 2.35
N ALA A 114 5.78 5.84 1.26
CA ALA A 114 5.07 7.10 1.19
C ALA A 114 4.30 7.27 -0.13
N GLY A 115 3.28 8.11 -0.10
CA GLY A 115 2.56 8.47 -1.32
C GLY A 115 1.47 9.53 -1.10
N HIS A 116 1.15 10.24 -2.17
CA HIS A 116 0.10 11.27 -2.20
C HIS A 116 -1.03 10.89 -3.15
N SER A 117 -2.29 11.19 -2.78
CA SER A 117 -3.47 10.91 -3.60
C SER A 117 -3.55 9.42 -3.98
N LEU A 118 -3.61 9.07 -5.28
CA LEU A 118 -3.52 7.69 -5.76
C LEU A 118 -2.29 6.97 -5.17
N GLY A 119 -1.13 7.62 -5.16
CA GLY A 119 0.10 7.05 -4.60
C GLY A 119 -0.04 6.70 -3.11
N GLY A 120 -0.86 7.43 -2.37
CA GLY A 120 -1.19 7.09 -0.98
C GLY A 120 -2.01 5.81 -0.85
N ALA A 121 -2.94 5.57 -1.79
CA ALA A 121 -3.68 4.31 -1.87
C ALA A 121 -2.74 3.13 -2.15
N LEU A 122 -1.83 3.31 -3.11
CA LEU A 122 -0.82 2.31 -3.49
C LEU A 122 0.15 2.02 -2.34
N ALA A 123 0.62 3.06 -1.65
CA ALA A 123 1.46 2.95 -0.46
C ALA A 123 0.79 2.12 0.64
N THR A 124 -0.52 2.32 0.85
CA THR A 124 -1.29 1.57 1.84
C THR A 124 -1.40 0.08 1.48
N ILE A 125 -1.62 -0.26 0.21
CA ILE A 125 -1.63 -1.67 -0.24
C ILE A 125 -0.23 -2.27 -0.11
N ALA A 126 0.79 -1.57 -0.59
CA ALA A 126 2.16 -2.06 -0.55
C ALA A 126 2.63 -2.33 0.89
N SER A 127 2.28 -1.44 1.83
CA SER A 127 2.63 -1.62 3.24
C SER A 127 1.95 -2.80 3.90
N PHE A 128 0.70 -3.11 3.50
CA PHE A 128 -0.02 -4.27 4.00
C PHE A 128 0.73 -5.56 3.69
N TYR A 129 1.14 -5.75 2.43
CA TYR A 129 1.92 -6.92 2.03
C TYR A 129 3.35 -6.90 2.58
N ALA A 130 4.02 -5.74 2.59
CA ALA A 130 5.38 -5.62 3.11
C ALA A 130 5.45 -5.95 4.62
N SER A 131 4.42 -5.59 5.39
CA SER A 131 4.40 -5.84 6.84
C SER A 131 4.04 -7.29 7.20
N ALA A 132 3.48 -8.04 6.26
CA ALA A 132 3.31 -9.49 6.40
C ALA A 132 4.61 -10.26 6.08
N ASP A 133 5.56 -9.61 5.40
CA ASP A 133 6.86 -10.18 5.06
C ASP A 133 7.90 -9.88 6.15
N LYS A 134 8.37 -10.93 6.82
CA LYS A 134 9.33 -10.84 7.92
C LYS A 134 10.64 -10.14 7.54
N ARG A 135 11.00 -10.11 6.25
CA ARG A 135 12.21 -9.42 5.76
C ARG A 135 12.17 -7.91 6.05
N PHE A 136 10.98 -7.30 6.06
CA PHE A 136 10.84 -5.86 6.29
C PHE A 136 10.50 -5.48 7.73
N THR A 137 10.10 -6.46 8.55
CA THR A 137 9.70 -6.25 9.95
C THR A 137 10.72 -6.77 10.96
N ALA A 138 11.86 -7.29 10.51
CA ALA A 138 12.87 -7.89 11.38
C ALA A 138 13.53 -6.89 12.36
N VAL A 139 13.61 -5.61 11.98
CA VAL A 139 14.29 -4.57 12.78
C VAL A 139 13.31 -3.59 13.40
N ALA A 140 12.26 -3.22 12.66
CA ALA A 140 11.31 -2.21 13.05
C ALA A 140 10.00 -2.37 12.25
N PRO A 141 8.88 -1.81 12.72
CA PRO A 141 7.66 -1.74 11.93
C PRO A 141 7.91 -1.02 10.60
N VAL A 142 7.23 -1.48 9.54
CA VAL A 142 7.15 -0.73 8.27
C VAL A 142 6.45 0.60 8.55
N ARG A 143 7.09 1.71 8.20
CA ARG A 143 6.54 3.05 8.42
C ARG A 143 5.85 3.56 7.17
N VAL A 144 4.64 4.08 7.31
CA VAL A 144 3.81 4.51 6.19
C VAL A 144 3.34 5.93 6.40
N PHE A 145 3.57 6.78 5.40
CA PHE A 145 3.15 8.17 5.43
C PHE A 145 2.35 8.48 4.16
N THR A 146 1.06 8.67 4.32
CA THR A 146 0.17 8.93 3.18
C THR A 146 -0.48 10.29 3.30
N PHE A 147 -0.61 10.97 2.18
CA PHE A 147 -1.17 12.32 2.10
C PHE A 147 -2.35 12.31 1.13
N ALA A 148 -3.50 12.86 1.54
CA ALA A 148 -4.69 12.92 0.69
C ALA A 148 -5.10 11.54 0.11
N ALA A 149 -4.90 10.46 0.86
CA ALA A 149 -5.11 9.10 0.35
C ALA A 149 -6.59 8.68 0.42
N PRO A 150 -7.15 8.10 -0.65
CA PRO A 150 -8.50 7.54 -0.64
C PRO A 150 -8.57 6.26 0.21
N ARG A 151 -9.80 5.77 0.45
CA ARG A 151 -10.00 4.46 1.11
C ARG A 151 -9.61 3.31 0.19
N VAL A 152 -9.07 2.25 0.76
CA VAL A 152 -8.42 1.17 0.00
C VAL A 152 -9.16 -0.16 0.05
N GLY A 153 -9.77 -0.52 1.18
CA GLY A 153 -10.40 -1.83 1.35
C GLY A 153 -11.62 -1.77 2.25
N ASP A 154 -12.24 -2.92 2.47
CA ASP A 154 -13.41 -3.07 3.33
C ASP A 154 -13.04 -3.42 4.78
N GLN A 155 -14.01 -3.93 5.54
CA GLN A 155 -13.82 -4.36 6.93
C GLN A 155 -12.77 -5.48 7.07
N SER A 156 -12.73 -6.45 6.14
CA SER A 156 -11.75 -7.55 6.19
C SER A 156 -10.31 -7.04 6.03
N PHE A 157 -10.12 -6.05 5.15
CA PHE A 157 -8.84 -5.37 4.99
C PHE A 157 -8.49 -4.55 6.24
N LEU A 158 -9.45 -3.83 6.82
CA LEU A 158 -9.25 -3.06 8.05
C LEU A 158 -8.81 -3.94 9.22
N ASP A 159 -9.48 -5.08 9.43
CA ASP A 159 -9.18 -5.98 10.54
C ASP A 159 -7.78 -6.60 10.40
N ALA A 160 -7.42 -7.04 9.19
CA ALA A 160 -6.06 -7.53 8.90
C ALA A 160 -4.99 -6.43 9.06
N TYR A 161 -5.26 -5.22 8.60
CA TYR A 161 -4.34 -4.09 8.73
C TYR A 161 -4.10 -3.70 10.19
N ARG A 162 -5.18 -3.62 10.98
CA ARG A 162 -5.11 -3.34 12.43
C ARG A 162 -4.32 -4.39 13.18
N HIS A 163 -4.44 -5.66 12.80
CA HIS A 163 -3.63 -6.73 13.38
C HIS A 163 -2.12 -6.49 13.18
N LEU A 164 -1.71 -6.04 11.99
CA LEU A 164 -0.32 -5.67 11.72
C LEU A 164 0.15 -4.47 12.54
N GLU A 165 -0.73 -3.48 12.78
CA GLU A 165 -0.44 -2.34 13.65
C GLU A 165 -0.29 -2.77 15.12
N GLN A 166 -1.21 -3.60 15.62
CA GLN A 166 -1.21 -4.10 17.00
C GLN A 166 -0.01 -5.02 17.30
N THR A 167 0.44 -5.79 16.31
CA THR A 167 1.63 -6.65 16.43
C THR A 167 2.95 -5.89 16.21
N GLY A 168 2.91 -4.57 16.07
CA GLY A 168 4.12 -3.75 15.93
C GLY A 168 4.85 -3.97 14.59
N ARG A 169 4.20 -4.53 13.59
CA ARG A 169 4.77 -4.76 12.25
C ARG A 169 4.56 -3.58 11.30
N LEU A 170 3.59 -2.73 11.61
CA LEU A 170 3.16 -1.64 10.74
C LEU A 170 2.85 -0.39 11.57
N PHE A 171 3.27 0.78 11.08
CA PHE A 171 2.89 2.07 11.61
C PHE A 171 2.46 2.96 10.45
N HIS A 172 1.19 3.41 10.43
CA HIS A 172 0.65 4.20 9.33
C HIS A 172 0.07 5.53 9.82
N ALA A 173 0.68 6.64 9.37
CA ALA A 173 0.14 7.98 9.52
C ALA A 173 -0.52 8.46 8.21
N ARG A 174 -1.79 8.85 8.30
CA ARG A 174 -2.60 9.35 7.19
C ARG A 174 -2.93 10.83 7.39
N PHE A 175 -2.27 11.68 6.62
CA PHE A 175 -2.47 13.12 6.62
C PHE A 175 -3.59 13.51 5.67
N MET A 176 -4.58 14.25 6.18
CA MET A 176 -5.73 14.69 5.41
C MET A 176 -5.98 16.18 5.64
N ASN A 177 -6.22 16.91 4.56
CA ASN A 177 -6.72 18.28 4.61
C ASN A 177 -8.24 18.27 4.71
N CYS A 178 -8.80 19.12 5.58
CA CYS A 178 -10.22 19.19 5.87
C CYS A 178 -11.09 19.55 4.65
N ARG A 179 -10.51 20.29 3.69
CA ARG A 179 -11.17 20.70 2.44
C ARG A 179 -10.97 19.73 1.27
N ASP A 180 -10.24 18.64 1.49
CA ASP A 180 -9.97 17.65 0.44
C ASP A 180 -10.99 16.51 0.47
N ILE A 181 -11.69 16.32 -0.65
CA ILE A 181 -12.67 15.25 -0.83
C ILE A 181 -12.04 13.90 -1.16
N VAL A 182 -10.76 13.85 -1.55
CA VAL A 182 -10.09 12.60 -1.96
C VAL A 182 -10.13 11.53 -0.87
N PRO A 183 -9.89 11.82 0.42
CA PRO A 183 -10.00 10.81 1.47
C PRO A 183 -11.44 10.36 1.74
N LEU A 184 -12.44 11.13 1.30
CA LEU A 184 -13.85 10.79 1.48
C LEU A 184 -14.35 9.78 0.45
N ILE A 185 -13.56 9.47 -0.56
CA ILE A 185 -13.88 8.54 -1.64
C ILE A 185 -12.89 7.37 -1.65
N PRO A 186 -13.29 6.18 -2.12
CA PRO A 186 -14.67 5.74 -2.29
C PRO A 186 -15.39 5.55 -0.94
N TRP A 187 -16.72 5.68 -0.95
CA TRP A 187 -17.60 5.56 0.23
C TRP A 187 -18.15 4.13 0.34
N CYS A 188 -18.67 3.61 -0.77
CA CYS A 188 -19.27 2.29 -0.89
C CYS A 188 -18.93 1.65 -2.25
N SER A 189 -19.04 0.32 -2.34
CA SER A 189 -18.87 -0.40 -3.60
C SER A 189 -20.21 -0.61 -4.31
N PHE A 190 -20.38 -0.09 -5.52
CA PHE A 190 -21.65 -0.14 -6.29
C PHE A 190 -21.74 -1.34 -7.26
N GLN A 191 -21.09 -2.46 -6.95
CA GLN A 191 -21.01 -3.59 -7.87
C GLN A 191 -22.20 -4.54 -7.71
N GLY A 192 -23.40 -4.12 -8.13
CA GLY A 192 -24.58 -4.98 -8.41
C GLY A 192 -25.06 -5.95 -7.32
N ARG A 193 -24.50 -5.85 -6.12
CA ARG A 193 -24.66 -6.79 -5.01
C ARG A 193 -25.29 -6.05 -3.84
N LYS A 194 -26.43 -6.56 -3.37
CA LYS A 194 -27.29 -5.97 -2.33
C LYS A 194 -26.62 -5.88 -0.94
N ASP A 195 -25.36 -6.31 -0.81
CA ASP A 195 -24.61 -6.44 0.43
C ASP A 195 -23.81 -5.20 0.86
N GLY A 196 -23.96 -4.04 0.20
CA GLY A 196 -23.61 -2.73 0.77
C GLY A 196 -22.23 -2.65 1.46
N ARG A 197 -21.17 -3.12 0.81
CA ARG A 197 -19.82 -3.11 1.42
C ARG A 197 -19.24 -1.69 1.41
N TRP A 198 -18.96 -1.20 2.61
CA TRP A 198 -18.40 0.13 2.83
C TRP A 198 -16.87 0.08 2.85
N TYR A 199 -16.24 1.02 2.17
CA TYR A 199 -14.79 1.18 2.28
C TYR A 199 -14.43 1.75 3.65
N LYS A 200 -13.32 1.29 4.21
CA LYS A 200 -12.83 1.67 5.53
C LYS A 200 -11.45 2.32 5.41
N HIS A 201 -11.18 3.28 6.29
CA HIS A 201 -9.85 3.84 6.47
C HIS A 201 -9.01 2.94 7.38
N VAL A 202 -7.70 2.86 7.09
CA VAL A 202 -6.68 2.20 7.90
C VAL A 202 -5.57 3.20 8.26
N GLY A 203 -4.89 3.00 9.38
CA GLY A 203 -3.88 3.94 9.87
C GLY A 203 -4.45 5.11 10.68
N LEU A 204 -3.57 5.71 11.48
CA LEU A 204 -3.85 6.87 12.32
C LEU A 204 -4.14 8.10 11.46
N GLN A 205 -5.27 8.75 11.72
CA GLN A 205 -5.64 9.99 11.04
C GLN A 205 -4.95 11.20 11.67
N VAL A 206 -4.23 11.97 10.85
CA VAL A 206 -3.68 13.27 11.20
C VAL A 206 -4.43 14.33 10.38
N LYS A 207 -5.18 15.21 11.05
CA LYS A 207 -5.89 16.31 10.41
C LYS A 207 -4.99 17.54 10.35
N LEU A 208 -4.85 18.12 9.17
CA LEU A 208 -4.20 19.42 8.97
C LEU A 208 -5.30 20.48 8.89
N HIS A 209 -5.17 21.53 9.69
CA HIS A 209 -6.08 22.68 9.73
C HIS A 209 -5.62 23.78 8.79
#